data_AF-A0A2N8LXV8-F1
#
_entry.id   AF-A0A2N8LXV8-F1
#
_cell.length_a   1.000
_cell.length_b   1.000
_cell.length_c   1.000
_cell.angle_alpha   90.00
_cell.angle_beta   90.00
_cell.angle_gamma   90.00
#
_symmetry.space_group_name_H-M   'P 1'
#
loop_
_entity.id
_entity.type
_entity.pdbx_description
1 polymer ?
#
loop_
_entity_poly.entity_id
_entity_poly.type
_entity_poly.pdbx_seq_one_letter_code
_entity_poly.pdbx_strand_id
1 'polypeptide(L)'
;MPLPPDFMQARVDAVKNRLNVQVCSLYQADIVNETLEIVATSGLNQKALGAVLSWRQGLTGKVARSRSPVVAREIRNHADYYHIPGSDEEHFQSYLGIPLEYDSILYGVLVVQTEAKKTFFLKDIRELHSAGRDLLDALKLGARQAG
;
A
#
# COMPACT_ATOMS: atom_id res chain seq x y z
N MET A 1 7.36 1.56 23.85
CA MET A 1 6.13 2.39 23.83
C MET A 1 5.18 1.75 22.83
N PRO A 2 3.95 1.38 23.21
CA PRO A 2 2.97 0.94 22.22
C PRO A 2 2.71 2.07 21.24
N LEU A 3 2.54 1.74 19.96
CA LEU A 3 2.17 2.73 18.95
C LEU A 3 0.75 3.22 19.25
N PRO A 4 0.46 4.52 19.07
CA PRO A 4 -0.91 5.01 19.14
C PRO A 4 -1.82 4.21 18.19
N PRO A 5 -3.07 3.90 18.57
CA PRO A 5 -3.99 3.14 17.73
C PRO A 5 -4.18 3.77 16.33
N ASP A 6 -4.07 5.10 16.22
CA ASP A 6 -4.20 5.83 14.96
C ASP A 6 -2.87 6.13 14.25
N PHE A 7 -1.74 5.60 14.71
CA PHE A 7 -0.42 5.96 14.18
C PHE A 7 -0.29 5.65 12.68
N MET A 8 -0.69 4.44 12.27
CA MET A 8 -0.64 4.04 10.87
C MET A 8 -1.57 4.91 10.02
N GLN A 9 -2.75 5.24 10.54
CA GLN A 9 -3.72 6.11 9.87
C GLN A 9 -3.16 7.53 9.66
N ALA A 10 -2.63 8.14 10.72
CA ALA A 10 -2.01 9.46 10.65
C ALA A 10 -0.82 9.51 9.67
N ARG A 11 -0.06 8.40 9.57
CA ARG A 11 1.05 8.28 8.63
C ARG A 11 0.59 8.15 7.17
N VAL A 12 -0.44 7.35 6.87
CA VAL A 12 -0.98 7.29 5.50
C VAL A 12 -1.58 8.63 5.07
N ASP A 13 -2.23 9.37 5.98
CA ASP A 13 -2.71 10.73 5.72
C ASP A 13 -1.56 11.70 5.41
N ALA A 14 -0.48 11.64 6.18
CA ALA A 14 0.70 12.47 5.94
C ALA A 14 1.36 12.17 4.58
N VAL A 15 1.49 10.89 4.22
CA VAL A 15 2.04 10.45 2.92
C VAL A 15 1.19 10.98 1.77
N LYS A 16 -0.14 10.85 1.87
CA LYS A 16 -1.10 11.34 0.88
C LYS A 16 -0.93 12.83 0.63
N ASN A 17 -0.90 13.63 1.69
CA ASN A 17 -0.76 15.08 1.60
C ASN A 17 0.60 15.49 1.02
N ARG A 18 1.67 14.79 1.42
CA ARG A 18 3.04 15.09 0.96
C ARG A 18 3.24 14.80 -0.53
N LEU A 19 2.70 13.70 -1.03
CA LEU A 19 2.81 13.31 -2.45
C LEU A 19 1.73 13.95 -3.34
N ASN A 20 0.81 14.71 -2.74
CA ASN A 20 -0.36 15.31 -3.37
C ASN A 20 -1.13 14.28 -4.21
N VAL A 21 -1.49 13.17 -3.56
CA VAL A 21 -2.26 12.06 -4.14
C VAL A 21 -3.63 11.98 -3.49
N GLN A 22 -4.58 11.28 -4.12
CA GLN A 22 -5.94 11.16 -3.58
C GLN A 22 -6.02 10.04 -2.55
N VAL A 23 -5.26 8.97 -2.77
CA VAL A 23 -5.26 7.76 -1.93
C VAL A 23 -3.87 7.36 -1.48
N CYS A 24 -3.78 6.93 -0.23
CA CYS A 24 -2.64 6.21 0.33
C CYS A 24 -3.15 5.05 1.19
N SER A 25 -2.75 3.83 0.87
CA SER A 25 -3.22 2.61 1.55
C SER A 25 -2.03 1.73 1.96
N LEU A 26 -2.09 1.24 3.18
CA LEU A 26 -1.10 0.34 3.77
C LEU A 26 -1.69 -1.06 3.85
N TYR A 27 -0.97 -2.00 3.25
CA TYR A 27 -1.27 -3.41 3.29
C TYR A 27 -0.26 -4.13 4.16
N GLN A 28 -0.72 -4.90 5.14
CA GLN A 28 0.12 -5.80 5.92
C GLN A 28 0.24 -7.13 5.18
N ALA A 29 1.46 -7.66 5.06
CA ALA A 29 1.71 -8.93 4.41
C ALA A 29 1.61 -10.09 5.39
N ASP A 30 0.85 -11.12 5.01
CA ASP A 30 0.94 -12.45 5.59
C ASP A 30 1.74 -13.33 4.63
N ILE A 31 2.98 -13.62 5.01
CA ILE A 31 3.90 -14.43 4.20
C ILE A 31 3.55 -15.93 4.23
N VAL A 32 2.80 -16.40 5.23
CA VAL A 32 2.44 -17.81 5.37
C VAL A 32 1.27 -18.13 4.44
N ASN A 33 0.28 -17.25 4.41
CA ASN A 33 -0.92 -17.41 3.59
C ASN A 33 -0.79 -16.75 2.19
N GLU A 34 0.33 -16.08 1.90
CA GLU A 34 0.52 -15.29 0.67
C GLU A 34 -0.63 -14.29 0.43
N THR A 35 -1.01 -13.56 1.49
CA THR A 35 -2.07 -12.55 1.45
C THR A 35 -1.58 -11.18 1.90
N LEU A 36 -2.39 -10.16 1.60
CA LEU A 36 -2.19 -8.76 1.95
C LEU A 36 -3.51 -8.21 2.48
N GLU A 37 -3.51 -7.70 3.70
CA GLU A 37 -4.68 -7.11 4.36
C GLU A 37 -4.55 -5.59 4.45
N ILE A 38 -5.60 -4.84 4.13
CA ILE A 38 -5.61 -3.39 4.34
C ILE A 38 -5.74 -3.09 5.83
N VAL A 39 -4.68 -2.53 6.41
CA VAL A 39 -4.63 -2.15 7.84
C VAL A 39 -4.81 -0.66 8.07
N ALA A 40 -4.51 0.17 7.06
CA ALA A 40 -4.78 1.61 7.10
C ALA A 40 -5.02 2.14 5.70
N THR A 41 -5.91 3.12 5.56
CA THR A 41 -6.16 3.75 4.26
C THR A 41 -6.65 5.19 4.42
N SER A 42 -6.15 6.08 3.57
CA SER A 42 -6.62 7.44 3.43
C SER A 42 -7.12 7.64 2.01
N GLY A 43 -8.37 8.08 1.86
CA GLY A 43 -9.00 8.36 0.56
C GLY A 43 -9.81 7.21 -0.04
N LEU A 44 -9.62 5.95 0.39
CA LEU A 44 -10.57 4.87 0.09
C LEU A 44 -11.75 4.87 1.06
N ASN A 45 -12.82 4.17 0.69
CA ASN A 45 -13.90 3.86 1.61
C ASN A 45 -13.39 3.07 2.83
N GLN A 46 -13.79 3.46 4.03
CA GLN A 46 -13.39 2.75 5.26
C GLN A 46 -13.83 1.28 5.28
N LYS A 47 -14.85 0.90 4.49
CA LYS A 47 -15.24 -0.50 4.27
C LYS A 47 -14.14 -1.36 3.65
N ALA A 48 -13.12 -0.76 3.05
CA ALA A 48 -11.95 -1.47 2.53
C ALA A 48 -10.97 -1.91 3.63
N LEU A 49 -11.04 -1.35 4.85
CA LEU A 49 -10.23 -1.81 5.97
C LEU A 49 -10.56 -3.28 6.30
N GLY A 50 -9.53 -4.10 6.50
CA GLY A 50 -9.65 -5.54 6.70
C GLY A 50 -9.89 -6.33 5.40
N ALA A 51 -9.97 -5.68 4.24
CA ALA A 51 -10.04 -6.40 2.97
C ALA A 51 -8.72 -7.13 2.71
N VAL A 52 -8.83 -8.41 2.36
CA VAL A 52 -7.69 -9.29 2.08
C VAL A 52 -7.63 -9.58 0.59
N LEU A 53 -6.43 -9.46 0.01
CA LEU A 53 -6.12 -9.90 -1.35
C LEU A 53 -4.99 -10.92 -1.33
N SER A 54 -5.04 -11.88 -2.23
CA SER A 54 -3.92 -12.79 -2.47
C SER A 54 -2.79 -12.05 -3.18
N TRP A 55 -1.55 -12.49 -2.93
CA TRP A 55 -0.39 -12.02 -3.68
C TRP A 55 -0.54 -12.23 -5.18
N ARG A 56 -1.42 -13.11 -5.66
CA ARG A 56 -1.70 -13.34 -7.08
C ARG A 56 -2.61 -12.29 -7.70
N GLN A 57 -3.27 -11.46 -6.89
CA GLN A 57 -4.27 -10.50 -7.34
C GLN A 57 -3.68 -9.09 -7.43
N GLY A 58 -3.94 -8.43 -8.57
CA GLY A 58 -3.69 -7.01 -8.69
C GLY A 58 -2.23 -6.61 -8.86
N LEU A 59 -2.04 -5.31 -9.09
CA LEU A 59 -0.74 -4.66 -9.01
C LEU A 59 -0.13 -4.75 -7.61
N THR A 60 -0.96 -4.67 -6.56
CA THR A 60 -0.49 -4.79 -5.17
C THR A 60 0.09 -6.17 -4.87
N GLY A 61 -0.56 -7.24 -5.31
CA GLY A 61 0.02 -8.57 -5.24
C GLY A 61 1.31 -8.69 -6.05
N LYS A 62 1.38 -8.07 -7.24
CA LYS A 62 2.61 -8.04 -8.04
C LYS A 62 3.78 -7.36 -7.31
N VAL A 63 3.53 -6.29 -6.56
CA VAL A 63 4.57 -5.66 -5.71
C VAL A 63 5.09 -6.64 -4.67
N ALA A 64 4.19 -7.36 -3.98
CA ALA A 64 4.58 -8.36 -2.98
C ALA A 64 5.38 -9.53 -3.58
N ARG A 65 4.97 -10.05 -4.74
CA ARG A 65 5.67 -11.16 -5.43
C ARG A 65 7.03 -10.73 -5.99
N SER A 66 7.10 -9.56 -6.62
CA SER A 66 8.32 -9.08 -7.29
C SER A 66 9.32 -8.42 -6.34
N ARG A 67 8.90 -8.12 -5.10
CA ARG A 67 9.69 -7.35 -4.13
C ARG A 67 10.28 -6.07 -4.74
N SER A 68 9.53 -5.47 -5.68
CA SER A 68 9.97 -4.33 -6.47
C SER A 68 8.85 -3.31 -6.60
N PRO A 69 9.17 -2.01 -6.67
CA PRO A 69 8.17 -0.97 -6.96
C PRO A 69 7.45 -1.24 -8.27
N VAL A 70 6.13 -1.06 -8.27
CA VAL A 70 5.29 -1.15 -9.47
C VAL A 70 4.63 0.19 -9.71
N VAL A 71 4.75 0.69 -10.93
CA VAL A 71 4.14 1.93 -11.38
C VAL A 71 3.22 1.62 -12.55
N ALA A 72 1.99 2.11 -12.49
CA ALA A 72 1.06 2.07 -13.62
C ALA A 72 0.44 3.46 -13.82
N ARG A 73 0.63 4.03 -15.01
CA ARG A 73 0.02 5.33 -15.39
C ARG A 73 -1.47 5.21 -15.67
N GLU A 74 -1.91 4.03 -16.11
CA GLU A 74 -3.30 3.69 -16.43
C GLU A 74 -3.60 2.28 -15.93
N ILE A 75 -4.23 2.19 -14.76
CA ILE A 75 -4.49 0.91 -14.09
C ILE A 75 -5.47 0.06 -14.91
N ARG A 76 -6.53 0.67 -15.46
CA ARG A 76 -7.60 -0.03 -16.18
C ARG A 76 -7.13 -0.78 -17.43
N ASN A 77 -6.03 -0.36 -18.03
CA ASN A 77 -5.44 -1.00 -19.20
C ASN A 77 -4.35 -2.03 -18.85
N HIS A 78 -4.10 -2.25 -17.56
CA HIS A 78 -3.07 -3.18 -17.11
C HIS A 78 -3.64 -4.60 -16.99
N ALA A 79 -2.90 -5.60 -17.49
CA ALA A 79 -3.29 -7.01 -17.44
C ALA A 79 -3.42 -7.58 -16.00
N ASP A 80 -2.91 -6.85 -15.02
CA ASP A 80 -2.93 -7.21 -13.59
C ASP A 80 -3.92 -6.31 -12.83
N TYR A 81 -4.92 -5.70 -13.51
CA TYR A 81 -5.90 -4.87 -12.84
C TYR A 81 -6.78 -5.72 -11.90
N TYR A 82 -6.84 -5.30 -10.65
CA TYR A 82 -7.75 -5.84 -9.65
C TYR A 82 -8.24 -4.68 -8.81
N HIS A 83 -9.54 -4.66 -8.52
CA HIS A 83 -10.16 -3.73 -7.60
C HIS A 83 -10.84 -4.53 -6.49
N ILE A 84 -10.88 -3.95 -5.30
CA ILE A 84 -11.60 -4.51 -4.16
C ILE A 84 -13.08 -4.12 -4.32
N PRO A 85 -14.01 -5.09 -4.36
CA PRO A 85 -15.43 -4.77 -4.45
C PRO A 85 -15.88 -3.86 -3.30
N GLY A 86 -16.52 -2.73 -3.62
CA GLY A 86 -17.04 -1.78 -2.61
C GLY A 86 -16.02 -0.84 -1.98
N SER A 87 -14.77 -0.81 -2.45
CA SER A 87 -13.75 0.16 -2.01
C SER A 87 -13.91 1.56 -2.63
N ASP A 88 -14.78 1.68 -3.66
CA ASP A 88 -14.99 2.87 -4.48
C ASP A 88 -13.74 3.33 -5.26
N GLU A 89 -12.80 2.39 -5.47
CA GLU A 89 -11.51 2.67 -6.10
C GLU A 89 -11.53 2.69 -7.63
N GLU A 90 -12.71 2.52 -8.22
CA GLU A 90 -12.92 2.46 -9.67
C GLU A 90 -12.51 3.78 -10.37
N HIS A 91 -12.56 4.90 -9.65
CA HIS A 91 -12.23 6.24 -10.15
C HIS A 91 -10.72 6.48 -10.32
N PHE A 92 -9.87 5.65 -9.72
CA PHE A 92 -8.42 5.87 -9.79
C PHE A 92 -7.82 5.36 -11.10
N GLN A 93 -6.95 6.17 -11.67
CA GLN A 93 -6.31 5.91 -12.97
C GLN A 93 -4.84 5.58 -12.87
N SER A 94 -4.13 6.05 -11.85
CA SER A 94 -2.70 5.76 -11.69
C SER A 94 -2.37 5.12 -10.35
N TYR A 95 -1.33 4.30 -10.34
CA TYR A 95 -0.89 3.47 -9.22
C TYR A 95 0.62 3.55 -9.05
N LEU A 96 1.06 3.70 -7.81
CA LEU A 96 2.43 3.45 -7.39
C LEU A 96 2.37 2.61 -6.11
N GLY A 97 2.98 1.43 -6.14
CA GLY A 97 3.12 0.56 -5.00
C GLY A 97 4.58 0.25 -4.73
N ILE A 98 4.97 0.22 -3.46
CA ILE A 98 6.32 -0.16 -3.03
C ILE A 98 6.26 -1.28 -1.98
N PRO A 99 7.23 -2.20 -1.97
CA PRO A 99 7.36 -3.18 -0.91
C PRO A 99 7.93 -2.50 0.35
N LEU A 100 7.36 -2.85 1.51
CA LEU A 100 7.91 -2.55 2.82
C LEU A 100 8.59 -3.82 3.34
N GLU A 101 9.87 -3.95 3.05
CA GLU A 101 10.68 -5.10 3.43
C GLU A 101 11.86 -4.72 4.31
N TYR A 102 12.25 -5.63 5.19
CA TYR A 102 13.42 -5.51 6.05
C TYR A 102 14.01 -6.89 6.26
N ASP A 103 15.33 -7.02 6.12
CA ASP A 103 16.05 -8.30 6.28
C ASP A 103 15.45 -9.44 5.44
N SER A 104 15.15 -9.14 4.16
CA SER A 104 14.49 -10.04 3.20
C SER A 104 13.06 -10.49 3.54
N ILE A 105 12.50 -10.04 4.66
CA ILE A 105 11.11 -10.29 5.06
C ILE A 105 10.22 -9.15 4.55
N LEU A 106 9.13 -9.51 3.85
CA LEU A 106 8.10 -8.55 3.47
C LEU A 106 7.14 -8.36 4.64
N TYR A 107 7.04 -7.14 5.14
CA TYR A 107 6.10 -6.77 6.19
C TYR A 107 4.80 -6.20 5.62
N GLY A 108 4.86 -5.62 4.42
CA GLY A 108 3.69 -5.02 3.81
C GLY A 108 3.96 -4.37 2.46
N VAL A 109 2.93 -3.73 1.93
CA VAL A 109 2.98 -2.95 0.69
C VAL A 109 2.35 -1.60 0.96
N LEU A 110 3.03 -0.52 0.56
CA LEU A 110 2.48 0.84 0.61
C LEU A 110 2.07 1.24 -0.79
N VAL A 111 0.82 1.67 -0.95
CA VAL A 111 0.21 2.01 -2.23
C VAL A 111 -0.28 3.45 -2.22
N VAL A 112 -0.06 4.16 -3.32
CA VAL A 112 -0.70 5.43 -3.60
C VAL A 112 -1.40 5.39 -4.95
N GLN A 113 -2.55 6.03 -5.03
CA GLN A 113 -3.35 6.11 -6.26
C GLN A 113 -3.82 7.54 -6.50
N THR A 114 -4.04 7.85 -7.79
CA THR A 114 -4.60 9.16 -8.20
C THR A 114 -5.72 8.99 -9.22
N GLU A 115 -6.69 9.90 -9.18
CA GLU A 115 -7.80 9.97 -10.16
C GLU A 115 -7.29 10.42 -11.53
N ALA A 116 -6.27 11.29 -11.57
CA ALA A 116 -5.63 11.71 -12.80
C ALA A 116 -4.58 10.68 -13.28
N LYS A 117 -4.32 10.64 -14.59
CA LYS A 117 -3.19 9.89 -15.18
C LYS A 117 -1.87 10.54 -14.78
N LYS A 118 -1.32 10.15 -13.64
CA LYS A 118 -0.02 10.61 -13.14
C LYS A 118 1.08 9.63 -13.55
N THR A 119 2.21 10.15 -14.00
CA THR A 119 3.42 9.35 -14.19
C THR A 119 4.27 9.52 -12.94
N PHE A 120 4.51 8.43 -12.22
CA PHE A 120 5.44 8.43 -11.09
C PHE A 120 6.86 8.20 -11.59
N PHE A 121 7.78 9.02 -11.12
CA PHE A 121 9.19 8.93 -11.43
C PHE A 121 9.97 8.40 -10.23
N LEU A 122 11.27 8.16 -10.43
CA LEU A 122 12.16 7.68 -9.39
C LEU A 122 12.17 8.56 -8.12
N LYS A 123 11.91 9.88 -8.26
CA LYS A 123 11.78 10.79 -7.12
C LYS A 123 10.57 10.43 -6.24
N ASP A 124 9.43 10.10 -6.84
CA ASP A 124 8.19 9.79 -6.14
C ASP A 124 8.31 8.43 -5.44
N ILE A 125 8.97 7.47 -6.10
CA ILE A 125 9.31 6.16 -5.51
C ILE A 125 10.19 6.35 -4.26
N ARG A 126 11.25 7.17 -4.35
CA ARG A 126 12.13 7.44 -3.21
C ARG A 126 11.43 8.17 -2.07
N GLU A 127 10.58 9.15 -2.39
CA GLU A 127 9.75 9.84 -1.40
C GLU A 127 8.82 8.86 -0.69
N LEU A 128 8.16 7.98 -1.44
CA LEU A 128 7.26 6.98 -0.88
C LEU A 128 8.02 5.97 0.00
N HIS A 129 9.20 5.50 -0.42
CA HIS A 129 10.05 4.65 0.42
C HIS A 129 10.48 5.36 1.70
N SER A 130 10.86 6.65 1.59
CA SER A 130 11.25 7.44 2.74
C SER A 130 10.10 7.56 3.75
N ALA A 131 8.89 7.83 3.27
CA ALA A 131 7.71 7.95 4.12
C ALA A 131 7.21 6.60 4.67
N GLY A 132 7.43 5.52 3.91
CA GLY A 132 7.07 4.16 4.29
C GLY A 132 7.95 3.54 5.39
N ARG A 133 9.12 4.13 5.70
CA ARG A 133 10.01 3.62 6.76
C ARG A 133 9.33 3.58 8.13
N ASP A 134 8.62 4.64 8.50
CA ASP A 134 7.92 4.70 9.78
C ASP A 134 6.78 3.67 9.85
N LEU A 135 6.12 3.41 8.72
CA LEU A 135 5.07 2.40 8.61
C LEU A 135 5.67 0.98 8.67
N LEU A 136 6.82 0.75 8.05
CA LEU A 136 7.56 -0.50 8.14
C LEU A 136 7.95 -0.81 9.59
N ASP A 137 8.48 0.17 10.32
CA ASP A 137 8.80 -0.02 11.73
C ASP A 137 7.55 -0.29 12.57
N ALA A 138 6.42 0.34 12.23
CA ALA A 138 5.14 0.06 12.87
C ALA A 138 4.66 -1.38 12.63
N LEU A 139 4.72 -1.86 11.38
CA LEU A 139 4.37 -3.24 11.02
C LEU A 139 5.28 -4.25 11.73
N LYS A 140 6.58 -3.98 11.81
CA LYS A 140 7.56 -4.82 12.53
C LYS A 140 7.22 -4.95 14.01
N LEU A 141 6.82 -3.85 14.64
CA LEU A 141 6.42 -3.85 16.05
C LEU A 141 5.11 -4.60 16.30
N GLY A 142 4.16 -4.54 15.35
CA GLY A 142 2.93 -5.32 15.39
C GLY A 142 3.16 -6.82 15.22
N ALA A 143 3.97 -7.21 14.23
CA ALA A 143 4.31 -8.62 13.96
C ALA A 143 5.02 -9.30 15.15
N ARG A 144 5.79 -8.54 15.95
CA ARG A 144 6.46 -9.05 17.16
C ARG A 144 5.53 -9.33 18.34
N GLN A 145 4.31 -8.81 18.35
CA GLN A 145 3.35 -9.02 19.43
C GLN A 145 2.34 -10.15 19.14
N ALA A 146 2.31 -10.63 17.90
CA ALA A 146 1.41 -11.70 17.44
C ALA A 146 2.06 -13.11 17.44
N GLY A 147 3.31 -13.23 17.87
CA GLY A 147 4.04 -14.49 18.05
C GLY A 147 4.60 -14.63 19.45
#